data_AF-A0A1Q7S0G8-F1
#
_entry.id   AF-A0A1Q7S0G8-F1
#
_cell.length_a   1.000
_cell.length_b   1.000
_cell.length_c   1.000
_cell.angle_alpha   90.00
_cell.angle_beta   90.00
_cell.angle_gamma   90.00
#
_symmetry.space_group_name_H-M   'P 1'
#
loop_
_entity.id
_entity.type
_entity.pdbx_description
1 polymer ?
#
loop_
_entity_poly.entity_id
_entity_poly.type
_entity_poly.pdbx_seq_one_letter_code
_entity_poly.pdbx_strand_id
1 'polypeptide(L)'
;MNRSASAEWWRPEVAVGCGNRGGALTAAEPQVSDSAVPFWALMAFTFVLLLAPQQWIPGIASLHIALLTAAVAVITHVYDRLSRHQPIVHLTREMWITLCLVGWAVLTVPLSLRPGGSLSFLFQVYLKTLVIFWLISNVVNTLTRLSQVAWGLSLMAVPLAVTAVENFFSGVFIPEGVPHAVKRIVGYDAPLTVNPNDLALMLNLILPLCVALFLSTRKPWVRTLLLAMIVLDVIAVVVTFSRGGFLTLATIIVMYLGKLRTRLEGGWAWSAFVVALACLPLLPSGYLDRLSTITNIESDSTGSSQERWRDMQATANLVVQNPIVGVGVGMNILALNEERGHYSVPVHNVYLEYAVELGILGLVLFLMLLAGCMKSTMSVQARSAGVPALRELFYLAEGIQTSLIAFAVAALFHPVAYHFYFYYMAGLAIAVRAAYETESSNAALDQNEPSP
;
A
#
# COMPACT_ATOMS: atom_id res chain seq x y z
N MET A 1 -21.99 -62.53 6.74
CA MET A 1 -22.99 -61.75 6.00
C MET A 1 -22.95 -60.31 6.50
N ASN A 2 -22.62 -59.38 5.60
CA ASN A 2 -22.67 -57.92 5.80
C ASN A 2 -24.06 -57.45 6.23
N ARG A 3 -24.13 -56.46 7.13
CA ARG A 3 -25.02 -55.29 6.98
C ARG A 3 -24.36 -54.04 7.58
N SER A 4 -24.07 -53.10 6.68
CA SER A 4 -23.63 -51.73 6.89
C SER A 4 -24.74 -50.87 7.49
N ALA A 5 -24.45 -50.12 8.55
CA ALA A 5 -25.24 -48.96 8.95
C ALA A 5 -24.58 -47.70 8.35
N SER A 6 -25.26 -47.07 7.40
CA SER A 6 -24.89 -45.78 6.82
C SER A 6 -25.26 -44.66 7.79
N ALA A 7 -24.26 -43.93 8.30
CA ALA A 7 -24.47 -42.67 8.99
C ALA A 7 -24.79 -41.57 7.97
N GLU A 8 -25.86 -40.80 8.20
CA GLU A 8 -26.37 -39.78 7.29
C GLU A 8 -25.49 -38.51 7.30
N TRP A 9 -25.13 -38.02 6.12
CA TRP A 9 -24.11 -37.00 5.85
C TRP A 9 -24.50 -35.54 6.17
N TRP A 10 -25.70 -35.28 6.69
CA TRP A 10 -26.28 -33.92 6.76
C TRP A 10 -26.48 -33.37 8.19
N ARG A 11 -26.08 -34.10 9.24
CA ARG A 11 -26.17 -33.61 10.62
C ARG A 11 -24.85 -32.98 11.09
N PRO A 12 -24.84 -31.75 11.64
CA PRO A 12 -23.66 -31.20 12.30
C PRO A 12 -23.37 -31.98 13.59
N GLU A 13 -22.16 -32.50 13.76
CA GLU A 13 -21.72 -33.12 15.00
C GLU A 13 -21.64 -32.06 16.11
N VAL A 14 -22.36 -32.30 17.21
CA VAL A 14 -22.28 -31.48 18.42
C VAL A 14 -20.98 -31.83 19.13
N ALA A 15 -20.01 -30.91 19.12
CA ALA A 15 -18.76 -31.08 19.86
C ALA A 15 -19.02 -31.05 21.38
N VAL A 16 -19.06 -32.22 22.01
CA VAL A 16 -18.98 -32.39 23.46
C VAL A 16 -17.56 -32.86 23.81
N GLY A 17 -16.83 -31.99 24.51
CA GLY A 17 -15.89 -32.26 25.60
C GLY A 17 -14.87 -33.40 25.53
N CYS A 18 -13.60 -33.01 25.62
CA CYS A 18 -12.46 -33.68 26.26
C CYS A 18 -12.29 -35.19 26.10
N GLY A 19 -11.28 -35.58 25.32
CA GLY A 19 -10.69 -36.92 25.37
C GLY A 19 -9.27 -36.91 24.81
N ASN A 20 -8.29 -36.96 25.71
CA ASN A 20 -6.89 -37.24 25.45
C ASN A 20 -6.72 -38.33 24.38
N ARG A 21 -6.20 -37.96 23.21
CA ARG A 21 -5.53 -38.90 22.32
C ARG A 21 -4.25 -38.26 21.83
N GLY A 22 -3.14 -38.73 22.39
CA GLY A 22 -1.80 -38.48 21.87
C GLY A 22 -1.72 -39.00 20.43
N GLY A 23 -1.93 -38.09 19.49
CA GLY A 23 -1.25 -38.16 18.20
C GLY A 23 0.07 -37.46 18.40
N ALA A 24 1.17 -38.16 18.14
CA ALA A 24 2.49 -37.56 18.08
C ALA A 24 2.42 -36.32 17.18
N LEU A 25 2.48 -35.14 17.78
CA LEU A 25 2.82 -33.91 17.09
C LEU A 25 4.20 -34.18 16.50
N THR A 26 4.27 -34.42 15.21
CA THR A 26 5.52 -34.30 14.48
C THR A 26 6.04 -32.91 14.82
N ALA A 27 7.09 -32.85 15.63
CA ALA A 27 7.77 -31.63 15.97
C ALA A 27 8.01 -30.88 14.65
N ALA A 28 7.41 -29.69 14.51
CA ALA A 28 7.70 -28.83 13.38
C ALA A 28 9.22 -28.61 13.40
N GLU A 29 9.90 -28.99 12.32
CA GLU A 29 11.32 -28.73 12.19
C GLU A 29 11.57 -27.23 12.43
N PRO A 30 12.61 -26.87 13.21
CA PRO A 30 12.92 -25.47 13.46
C PRO A 30 13.10 -24.76 12.12
N GLN A 31 12.25 -23.77 11.84
CA GLN A 31 12.33 -22.97 10.62
C GLN A 31 13.71 -22.32 10.55
N VAL A 32 14.56 -22.86 9.68
CA VAL A 32 15.90 -22.32 9.42
C VAL A 32 15.75 -20.90 8.93
N SER A 33 16.34 -19.94 9.65
CA SER A 33 16.40 -18.52 9.29
C SER A 33 16.62 -18.35 7.78
N ASP A 34 15.64 -17.74 7.11
CA ASP A 34 15.78 -17.32 5.72
C ASP A 34 16.98 -16.40 5.57
N SER A 35 17.63 -16.43 4.40
CA SER A 35 18.76 -15.54 4.13
C SER A 35 18.39 -14.07 4.35
N ALA A 36 19.26 -13.32 5.02
CA ALA A 36 19.07 -11.88 5.25
C ALA A 36 19.35 -11.03 4.00
N VAL A 37 20.07 -11.58 3.02
CA VAL A 37 20.49 -10.87 1.80
C VAL A 37 19.31 -10.38 0.96
N PRO A 38 18.31 -11.21 0.59
CA PRO A 38 17.17 -10.74 -0.20
C PRO A 38 16.36 -9.66 0.51
N PHE A 39 16.27 -9.74 1.84
CA PHE A 39 15.58 -8.74 2.65
C PHE A 39 16.28 -7.38 2.60
N TRP A 40 17.59 -7.34 2.85
CA TRP A 40 18.33 -6.07 2.82
C TRP A 40 18.47 -5.52 1.40
N ALA A 41 18.53 -6.37 0.37
CA ALA A 41 18.49 -5.94 -1.03
C ALA A 41 17.13 -5.30 -1.38
N LEU A 42 16.01 -5.85 -0.89
CA LEU A 42 14.68 -5.25 -1.01
C LEU A 42 14.56 -3.90 -0.27
N MET A 43 15.15 -3.79 0.92
CA MET A 43 15.21 -2.53 1.66
C MET A 43 16.07 -1.48 0.95
N ALA A 44 17.20 -1.89 0.36
CA ALA A 44 18.04 -1.01 -0.46
C ALA A 44 17.31 -0.56 -1.73
N PHE A 45 16.58 -1.46 -2.40
CA PHE A 45 15.70 -1.10 -3.51
C PHE A 45 14.67 -0.05 -3.08
N THR A 46 13.99 -0.27 -1.96
CA THR A 46 12.97 0.65 -1.42
C THR A 46 13.59 2.02 -1.10
N PHE A 47 14.78 2.04 -0.51
CA PHE A 47 15.53 3.27 -0.25
C PHE A 47 15.85 4.04 -1.55
N VAL A 48 16.36 3.35 -2.57
CA VAL A 48 16.68 3.98 -3.85
C VAL A 48 15.43 4.46 -4.58
N LEU A 49 14.33 3.72 -4.47
CA LEU A 49 13.05 4.08 -5.07
C LEU A 49 12.44 5.34 -4.44
N LEU A 50 12.47 5.45 -3.10
CA LEU A 50 11.85 6.55 -2.37
C LEU A 50 12.73 7.79 -2.32
N LEU A 51 14.04 7.62 -2.10
CA LEU A 51 14.95 8.75 -1.96
C LEU A 51 15.63 9.10 -3.27
N ALA A 52 15.82 8.17 -4.21
CA ALA A 52 16.56 8.46 -5.44
C ALA A 52 17.94 9.13 -5.20
N PRO A 53 18.84 8.50 -4.42
CA PRO A 53 20.17 9.05 -4.12
C PRO A 53 20.97 9.41 -5.39
N GLN A 54 20.74 8.65 -6.46
CA GLN A 54 20.42 9.17 -7.79
C GLN A 54 20.82 10.59 -8.15
N GLN A 55 19.96 11.49 -7.66
CA GLN A 55 19.85 12.88 -8.07
C GLN A 55 20.91 13.76 -7.44
N TRP A 56 21.45 13.39 -6.28
CA TRP A 56 22.37 14.22 -5.52
C TRP A 56 23.80 13.67 -5.49
N ILE A 57 24.01 12.43 -5.90
CA ILE A 57 25.33 11.82 -6.00
C ILE A 57 25.71 11.73 -7.48
N PRO A 58 26.66 12.55 -7.96
CA PRO A 58 27.12 12.48 -9.34
C PRO A 58 27.68 11.10 -9.68
N GLY A 59 27.39 10.60 -10.89
CA GLY A 59 27.97 9.37 -11.44
C GLY A 59 27.26 8.06 -11.10
N ILE A 60 26.32 8.04 -10.15
CA ILE A 60 25.59 6.79 -9.81
C ILE A 60 24.29 6.58 -10.61
N ALA A 61 23.79 7.62 -11.28
CA ALA A 61 22.57 7.54 -12.10
C ALA A 61 22.69 6.52 -13.24
N SER A 62 23.85 6.41 -13.88
CA SER A 62 24.11 5.47 -14.98
C SER A 62 24.14 4.00 -14.54
N LEU A 63 24.36 3.74 -13.25
CA LEU A 63 24.46 2.38 -12.70
C LEU A 63 23.10 1.72 -12.49
N HIS A 64 21.99 2.45 -12.63
CA HIS A 64 20.64 1.94 -12.44
C HIS A 64 20.50 1.15 -11.12
N ILE A 65 20.93 1.74 -10.00
CA ILE A 65 21.07 1.05 -8.70
C ILE A 65 19.76 0.38 -8.24
N ALA A 66 18.62 0.99 -8.52
CA ALA A 66 17.32 0.38 -8.23
C ALA A 66 17.15 -0.98 -8.95
N LEU A 67 17.54 -1.06 -10.23
CA LEU A 67 17.49 -2.32 -10.98
C LEU A 67 18.47 -3.35 -10.41
N LEU A 68 19.69 -2.94 -10.04
CA LEU A 68 20.69 -3.82 -9.46
C LEU A 68 20.24 -4.40 -8.11
N THR A 69 19.75 -3.55 -7.21
CA THR A 69 19.27 -3.98 -5.88
C THR A 69 18.04 -4.89 -5.99
N ALA A 70 17.10 -4.59 -6.89
CA ALA A 70 15.98 -5.49 -7.18
C ALA A 70 16.46 -6.83 -7.76
N ALA A 71 17.40 -6.82 -8.72
CA ALA A 71 17.94 -8.04 -9.31
C ALA A 71 18.65 -8.91 -8.27
N VAL A 72 19.46 -8.31 -7.40
CA VAL A 72 20.11 -9.02 -6.28
C VAL A 72 19.05 -9.62 -5.35
N ALA A 73 17.99 -8.89 -5.00
CA ALA A 73 16.91 -9.41 -4.17
C ALA A 73 16.23 -10.64 -4.81
N VAL A 74 15.88 -10.56 -6.10
CA VAL A 74 15.28 -11.68 -6.84
C VAL A 74 16.23 -12.88 -6.92
N ILE A 75 17.46 -12.67 -7.41
CA ILE A 75 18.42 -13.76 -7.65
C ILE A 75 18.77 -14.47 -6.35
N THR A 76 19.05 -13.72 -5.29
CA THR A 76 19.44 -14.31 -4.00
C THR A 76 18.27 -15.00 -3.32
N HIS A 77 17.04 -14.48 -3.45
CA HIS A 77 15.86 -15.18 -2.95
C HIS A 77 15.63 -16.49 -3.71
N VAL A 78 15.65 -16.46 -5.05
CA VAL A 78 15.46 -17.68 -5.87
C VAL A 78 16.54 -18.71 -5.56
N TYR A 79 17.80 -18.28 -5.45
CA TYR A 79 18.92 -19.16 -5.10
C TYR A 79 18.78 -19.77 -3.70
N ASP A 80 18.42 -18.99 -2.68
CA ASP A 80 18.21 -19.49 -1.31
C ASP A 80 17.07 -20.52 -1.28
N ARG A 81 15.97 -20.27 -2.00
CA ARG A 81 14.83 -21.19 -2.05
C ARG A 81 15.14 -22.48 -2.80
N LEU A 82 15.80 -22.37 -3.97
CA LEU A 82 16.21 -23.54 -4.75
C LEU A 82 17.26 -24.39 -4.03
N SER A 83 18.25 -23.78 -3.39
CA SER A 83 19.29 -24.50 -2.64
C SER A 83 18.76 -25.23 -1.41
N ARG A 84 17.65 -24.74 -0.83
CA ARG A 84 16.94 -25.39 0.29
C ARG A 84 15.79 -26.30 -0.15
N HIS A 85 15.60 -26.53 -1.45
CA HIS A 85 14.46 -27.28 -2.00
C HIS A 85 13.08 -26.78 -1.53
N GLN A 86 12.96 -25.47 -1.30
CA GLN A 86 11.73 -24.81 -0.90
C GLN A 86 11.02 -24.15 -2.10
N PRO A 87 9.68 -24.00 -2.07
CA PRO A 87 8.96 -23.36 -3.17
C PRO A 87 9.37 -21.88 -3.31
N ILE A 88 9.67 -21.43 -4.53
CA ILE A 88 10.02 -20.03 -4.80
C ILE A 88 8.84 -19.08 -4.50
N VAL A 89 7.61 -19.56 -4.70
CA VAL A 89 6.39 -18.79 -4.50
C VAL A 89 5.46 -19.55 -3.55
N HIS A 90 5.09 -18.93 -2.44
CA HIS A 90 3.93 -19.37 -1.68
C HIS A 90 2.66 -18.83 -2.33
N LEU A 91 1.92 -19.70 -3.02
CA LEU A 91 0.71 -19.34 -3.74
C LEU A 91 -0.47 -19.10 -2.78
N THR A 92 -0.55 -17.89 -2.24
CA THR A 92 -1.71 -17.42 -1.50
C THR A 92 -2.88 -17.09 -2.45
N ARG A 93 -4.09 -16.92 -1.90
CA ARG A 93 -5.26 -16.50 -2.67
C ARG A 93 -5.00 -15.19 -3.42
N GLU A 94 -4.39 -14.22 -2.74
CA GLU A 94 -4.04 -12.92 -3.30
C GLU A 94 -3.05 -13.06 -4.45
N MET A 95 -2.05 -13.95 -4.33
CA MET A 95 -1.11 -14.25 -5.42
C MET A 95 -1.83 -14.84 -6.65
N TRP A 96 -2.78 -15.75 -6.44
CA TRP A 96 -3.60 -16.30 -7.52
C TRP A 96 -4.45 -15.23 -8.22
N ILE A 97 -5.08 -14.33 -7.46
CA ILE A 97 -5.84 -13.21 -8.04
C ILE A 97 -4.93 -12.31 -8.87
N THR A 98 -3.74 -11.99 -8.36
CA THR A 98 -2.73 -11.22 -9.10
C THR A 98 -2.31 -11.94 -10.39
N LEU A 99 -2.06 -13.25 -10.35
CA LEU A 99 -1.74 -14.03 -11.54
C LEU A 99 -2.89 -14.03 -12.55
N CYS A 100 -4.14 -14.14 -12.11
CA CYS A 100 -5.30 -14.01 -12.97
C CYS A 100 -5.41 -12.61 -13.59
N LEU A 101 -5.15 -11.55 -12.83
CA LEU A 101 -5.16 -10.16 -13.31
C LEU A 101 -4.08 -9.93 -14.38
N VAL A 102 -2.87 -10.44 -14.15
CA VAL A 102 -1.76 -10.36 -15.12
C VAL A 102 -2.03 -11.23 -16.35
N GLY A 103 -2.51 -12.45 -16.15
CA GLY A 103 -2.90 -13.35 -17.23
C GLY A 103 -3.99 -12.73 -18.10
N TRP A 104 -4.97 -12.07 -17.48
CA TRP A 104 -5.98 -11.29 -18.18
C TRP A 104 -5.35 -10.13 -18.97
N ALA A 105 -4.49 -9.32 -18.33
CA ALA A 105 -3.81 -8.22 -19.00
C ALA A 105 -3.02 -8.69 -20.23
N VAL A 106 -2.26 -9.77 -20.11
CA VAL A 106 -1.51 -10.38 -21.23
C VAL A 106 -2.44 -10.89 -22.33
N LEU A 107 -3.53 -11.57 -21.97
CA LEU A 107 -4.52 -12.08 -22.93
C LEU A 107 -5.17 -10.95 -23.74
N THR A 108 -5.38 -9.78 -23.12
CA THR A 108 -5.97 -8.61 -23.78
C THR A 108 -4.99 -7.81 -24.65
N VAL A 109 -3.68 -8.03 -24.56
CA VAL A 109 -2.68 -7.27 -25.34
C VAL A 109 -2.92 -7.27 -26.85
N PRO A 110 -3.19 -8.43 -27.51
CA PRO A 110 -3.41 -8.45 -28.96
C PRO A 110 -4.65 -7.66 -29.39
N LEU A 111 -5.58 -7.42 -28.46
CA LEU A 111 -6.84 -6.71 -28.67
C LEU A 111 -6.75 -5.23 -28.27
N SER A 112 -5.59 -4.74 -27.82
CA SER A 112 -5.45 -3.34 -27.39
C SER A 112 -5.39 -2.38 -28.57
N LEU A 113 -5.67 -1.09 -28.30
CA LEU A 113 -5.54 -0.02 -29.30
C LEU A 113 -4.14 0.04 -29.93
N ARG A 114 -3.11 -0.30 -29.16
CA ARG A 114 -1.73 -0.37 -29.63
C ARG A 114 -0.99 -1.50 -28.91
N PRO A 115 -0.99 -2.73 -29.46
CA PRO A 115 -0.41 -3.91 -28.81
C PRO A 115 1.04 -3.74 -28.37
N GLY A 116 1.88 -3.10 -29.20
CA GLY A 116 3.27 -2.79 -28.85
C GLY A 116 3.41 -1.82 -27.67
N GLY A 117 2.47 -0.87 -27.53
CA GLY A 117 2.42 0.04 -26.39
C GLY A 117 2.03 -0.68 -25.09
N SER A 118 0.98 -1.51 -25.15
CA SER A 118 0.56 -2.33 -24.01
C SER A 118 1.65 -3.32 -23.55
N LEU A 119 2.33 -3.97 -24.50
CA LEU A 119 3.43 -4.87 -24.20
C LEU A 119 4.60 -4.14 -23.53
N SER A 120 4.95 -2.95 -24.05
CA SER A 120 5.98 -2.10 -23.46
C SER A 120 5.60 -1.71 -22.02
N PHE A 121 4.37 -1.24 -21.79
CA PHE A 121 3.89 -0.86 -20.47
C PHE A 121 3.91 -2.02 -19.47
N LEU A 122 3.49 -3.22 -19.91
CA LEU A 122 3.55 -4.44 -19.09
C LEU A 122 4.96 -4.72 -18.58
N PHE A 123 5.97 -4.74 -19.45
CA PHE A 123 7.34 -5.06 -19.04
C PHE A 123 8.05 -3.91 -18.32
N GLN A 124 7.79 -2.67 -18.72
CA GLN A 124 8.53 -1.52 -18.21
C GLN A 124 7.98 -0.99 -16.88
N VAL A 125 6.69 -1.17 -16.62
CA VAL A 125 6.01 -0.66 -15.42
C VAL A 125 5.42 -1.82 -14.63
N TYR A 126 4.41 -2.50 -15.18
CA TYR A 126 3.54 -3.35 -14.36
C TYR A 126 4.26 -4.57 -13.79
N LEU A 127 5.05 -5.29 -14.60
CA LEU A 127 5.77 -6.48 -14.16
C LEU A 127 6.81 -6.15 -13.09
N LYS A 128 7.48 -4.99 -13.17
CA LYS A 128 8.44 -4.56 -12.14
C LYS A 128 7.74 -4.34 -10.80
N THR A 129 6.57 -3.70 -10.81
CA THR A 129 5.72 -3.53 -9.63
C THR A 129 5.33 -4.88 -9.01
N LEU A 130 4.94 -5.84 -9.85
CA LEU A 130 4.50 -7.16 -9.42
C LEU A 130 5.63 -8.02 -8.85
N VAL A 131 6.85 -7.89 -9.39
CA VAL A 131 8.04 -8.53 -8.83
C VAL A 131 8.30 -8.03 -7.40
N ILE A 132 8.14 -6.73 -7.15
CA ILE A 132 8.30 -6.17 -5.81
C ILE A 132 7.19 -6.62 -4.87
N PHE A 133 5.93 -6.65 -5.32
CA PHE A 133 4.82 -7.24 -4.57
C PHE A 133 5.14 -8.69 -4.16
N TRP A 134 5.59 -9.50 -5.12
CA TRP A 134 5.99 -10.89 -4.87
C TRP A 134 7.13 -10.97 -3.85
N LEU A 135 8.20 -10.18 -4.01
CA LEU A 135 9.33 -10.15 -3.08
C LEU A 135 8.89 -9.79 -1.66
N ILE A 136 8.10 -8.73 -1.48
CA ILE A 136 7.63 -8.33 -0.15
C ILE A 136 6.84 -9.48 0.50
N SER A 137 5.92 -10.09 -0.25
CA SER A 137 5.06 -11.15 0.27
C SER A 137 5.79 -12.45 0.65
N ASN A 138 6.98 -12.72 0.08
CA ASN A 138 7.75 -13.95 0.34
C ASN A 138 8.99 -13.73 1.22
N VAL A 139 9.56 -12.52 1.23
CA VAL A 139 10.78 -12.20 1.99
C VAL A 139 10.45 -11.61 3.37
N VAL A 140 9.34 -10.89 3.50
CA VAL A 140 8.90 -10.29 4.77
C VAL A 140 7.95 -11.27 5.47
N ASN A 141 8.50 -12.30 6.12
CA ASN A 141 7.72 -13.41 6.69
C ASN A 141 7.90 -13.61 8.21
N THR A 142 8.58 -12.68 8.89
CA THR A 142 8.76 -12.66 10.34
C THR A 142 8.31 -11.32 10.91
N LEU A 143 7.91 -11.30 12.20
CA LEU A 143 7.54 -10.07 12.88
C LEU A 143 8.69 -9.04 12.87
N THR A 144 9.91 -9.50 13.08
CA THR A 144 11.12 -8.67 13.03
C THR A 144 11.27 -7.97 11.67
N ARG A 145 11.17 -8.71 10.56
CA ARG A 145 11.28 -8.14 9.21
C ARG A 145 10.14 -7.17 8.93
N LEU A 146 8.92 -7.49 9.35
CA LEU A 146 7.76 -6.60 9.19
C LEU A 146 7.97 -5.27 9.94
N SER A 147 8.45 -5.34 11.18
CA SER A 147 8.80 -4.17 11.99
C SER A 147 9.93 -3.35 11.35
N GLN A 148 10.97 -4.02 10.83
CA GLN A 148 12.08 -3.37 10.11
C GLN A 148 11.61 -2.64 8.84
N VAL A 149 10.66 -3.20 8.08
CA VAL A 149 10.07 -2.51 6.92
C VAL A 149 9.28 -1.29 7.37
N ALA A 150 8.44 -1.42 8.40
CA ALA A 150 7.68 -0.28 8.94
C ALA A 150 8.62 0.84 9.42
N TRP A 151 9.70 0.50 10.14
CA TRP A 151 10.71 1.46 10.57
C TRP A 151 11.45 2.08 9.39
N GLY A 152 11.87 1.27 8.42
CA GLY A 152 12.57 1.72 7.22
C GLY A 152 11.73 2.71 6.41
N LEU A 153 10.46 2.37 6.15
CA LEU A 153 9.53 3.27 5.46
C LEU A 153 9.31 4.57 6.24
N SER A 154 9.09 4.48 7.55
CA SER A 154 8.87 5.66 8.41
C SER A 154 10.10 6.58 8.39
N LEU A 155 11.32 6.02 8.49
CA LEU A 155 12.56 6.80 8.42
C LEU A 155 12.80 7.40 7.02
N MET A 156 12.46 6.67 5.96
CA MET A 156 12.56 7.16 4.58
C MET A 156 11.51 8.24 4.28
N ALA A 157 10.39 8.30 5.01
CA ALA A 157 9.41 9.39 4.87
C ALA A 157 9.92 10.73 5.43
N VAL A 158 10.84 10.71 6.41
CA VAL A 158 11.38 11.95 7.02
C VAL A 158 11.97 12.93 6.00
N PRO A 159 12.95 12.56 5.14
CA PRO A 159 13.48 13.49 4.16
C PRO A 159 12.42 13.97 3.16
N LEU A 160 11.48 13.11 2.76
CA LEU A 160 10.35 13.49 1.90
C LEU A 160 9.49 14.58 2.55
N ALA A 161 9.16 14.40 3.83
CA ALA A 161 8.35 15.33 4.59
C ALA A 161 9.09 16.64 4.92
N VAL A 162 10.38 16.56 5.29
CA VAL A 162 11.24 17.74 5.52
C VAL A 162 11.30 18.58 4.24
N THR A 163 11.59 17.99 3.09
CA THR A 163 11.66 18.72 1.81
C THR A 163 10.31 19.34 1.43
N ALA A 164 9.18 18.69 1.74
CA ALA A 164 7.86 19.27 1.51
C ALA A 164 7.68 20.57 2.30
N VAL A 165 8.07 20.54 3.57
CA VAL A 165 8.01 21.67 4.51
C VAL A 165 8.98 22.77 4.11
N GLU A 166 10.22 22.42 3.75
CA GLU A 166 11.22 23.35 3.24
C GLU A 166 10.76 24.03 1.95
N ASN A 167 10.26 23.29 0.96
CA ASN A 167 9.75 23.86 -0.29
C ASN A 167 8.61 24.85 -0.04
N PHE A 168 7.73 24.56 0.94
CA PHE A 168 6.68 25.49 1.34
C PHE A 168 7.23 26.79 1.93
N PHE A 169 8.15 26.71 2.90
CA PHE A 169 8.72 27.90 3.55
C PHE A 169 9.69 28.69 2.65
N SER A 170 10.41 28.03 1.76
CA SER A 170 11.31 28.64 0.78
C SER A 170 10.58 29.21 -0.44
N GLY A 171 9.26 28.98 -0.55
CA GLY A 171 8.45 29.48 -1.66
C GLY A 171 8.71 28.77 -2.99
N VAL A 172 9.21 27.52 -2.95
CA VAL A 172 9.49 26.68 -4.12
C VAL A 172 8.19 26.01 -4.56
N PHE A 173 7.45 26.73 -5.40
CA PHE A 173 6.17 26.29 -5.92
C PHE A 173 6.26 25.89 -7.40
N ILE A 174 5.37 25.00 -7.82
CA ILE A 174 5.19 24.65 -9.22
C ILE A 174 4.81 25.93 -9.99
N PRO A 175 5.47 26.25 -11.12
CA PRO A 175 5.09 27.37 -11.96
C PRO A 175 3.70 27.13 -12.55
N GLU A 176 2.65 27.66 -11.94
CA GLU A 176 1.30 27.62 -12.50
C GLU A 176 1.10 28.83 -13.43
N GLY A 177 0.75 28.58 -14.69
CA GLY A 177 0.54 29.61 -15.72
C GLY A 177 -0.74 30.45 -15.57
N VAL A 178 -1.44 30.32 -14.44
CA VAL A 178 -2.74 30.96 -14.17
C VAL A 178 -2.56 32.00 -13.05
N PRO A 179 -2.84 33.29 -13.32
CA PRO A 179 -2.87 34.31 -12.27
C PRO A 179 -3.86 33.91 -11.16
N HIS A 180 -3.44 33.99 -9.90
CA HIS A 180 -4.24 33.68 -8.69
C HIS A 180 -4.52 32.18 -8.40
N ALA A 181 -3.83 31.26 -9.06
CA ALA A 181 -3.92 29.86 -8.69
C ALA A 181 -3.22 29.57 -7.34
N VAL A 182 -3.74 28.57 -6.61
CA VAL A 182 -3.19 28.16 -5.30
C VAL A 182 -1.79 27.59 -5.52
N LYS A 183 -0.77 28.26 -4.98
CA LYS A 183 0.63 27.84 -5.14
C LYS A 183 0.89 26.50 -4.46
N ARG A 184 1.17 25.47 -5.27
CA ARG A 184 1.48 24.11 -4.81
C ARG A 184 2.98 23.90 -4.78
N ILE A 185 3.50 23.27 -3.73
CA ILE A 185 4.93 22.99 -3.63
C ILE A 185 5.38 22.06 -4.75
N VAL A 186 6.65 22.17 -5.14
CA VAL A 186 7.31 21.08 -5.86
C VAL A 186 7.44 19.90 -4.89
N GLY A 187 7.22 18.68 -5.38
CA GLY A 187 7.41 17.48 -4.56
C GLY A 187 8.89 17.17 -4.30
N TYR A 188 9.15 15.93 -3.91
CA TYR A 188 10.50 15.44 -3.70
C TYR A 188 11.06 14.89 -5.01
N ASP A 189 12.31 15.18 -5.34
CA ASP A 189 12.92 14.74 -6.60
C ASP A 189 13.26 13.23 -6.60
N ALA A 190 12.23 12.39 -6.57
CA ALA A 190 12.32 10.95 -6.71
C ALA A 190 11.16 10.41 -7.56
N PRO A 191 11.32 9.25 -8.23
CA PRO A 191 10.38 8.77 -9.24
C PRO A 191 8.90 8.71 -8.83
N LEU A 192 8.61 8.54 -7.53
CA LEU A 192 7.26 8.39 -7.00
C LEU A 192 6.76 9.63 -6.24
N THR A 193 7.54 10.71 -6.16
CA THR A 193 7.18 11.82 -5.25
C THR A 193 7.46 13.20 -5.84
N VAL A 194 7.81 13.29 -7.13
CA VAL A 194 8.03 14.57 -7.84
C VAL A 194 6.80 15.46 -7.80
N ASN A 195 5.61 14.88 -7.99
CA ASN A 195 4.36 15.62 -7.91
C ASN A 195 3.88 15.70 -6.45
N PRO A 196 3.44 16.86 -5.96
CA PRO A 196 2.90 17.01 -4.61
C PRO A 196 1.70 16.09 -4.30
N ASN A 197 0.92 15.67 -5.31
CA ASN A 197 -0.13 14.66 -5.08
C ASN A 197 0.49 13.32 -4.68
N ASP A 198 1.46 12.85 -5.44
CA ASP A 198 2.08 11.54 -5.24
C ASP A 198 2.92 11.53 -3.96
N LEU A 199 3.56 12.65 -3.62
CA LEU A 199 4.18 12.87 -2.32
C LEU A 199 3.16 12.74 -1.17
N ALA A 200 2.00 13.41 -1.27
CA ALA A 200 0.96 13.30 -0.27
C ALA A 200 0.38 11.89 -0.15
N LEU A 201 0.23 11.18 -1.27
CA LEU A 201 -0.17 9.77 -1.29
C LEU A 201 0.87 8.91 -0.56
N MET A 202 2.15 9.02 -0.90
CA MET A 202 3.22 8.23 -0.29
C MET A 202 3.28 8.43 1.23
N LEU A 203 3.26 9.68 1.70
CA LEU A 203 3.27 9.99 3.13
C LEU A 203 2.02 9.42 3.83
N ASN A 204 0.84 9.55 3.23
CA ASN A 204 -0.39 8.97 3.78
C ASN A 204 -0.39 7.43 3.82
N LEU A 205 0.34 6.74 2.94
CA LEU A 205 0.47 5.28 3.00
C LEU A 205 1.46 4.82 4.09
N ILE A 206 2.47 5.63 4.39
CA ILE A 206 3.49 5.32 5.40
C ILE A 206 2.99 5.72 6.81
N LEU A 207 2.24 6.82 6.93
CA LEU A 207 1.76 7.37 8.19
C LEU A 207 1.10 6.34 9.12
N PRO A 208 0.18 5.45 8.66
CA PRO A 208 -0.40 4.42 9.53
C PRO A 208 0.60 3.38 10.05
N LEU A 209 1.69 3.12 9.31
CA LEU A 209 2.77 2.23 9.77
C LEU A 209 3.57 2.91 10.89
N CYS A 210 3.84 4.22 10.77
CA CYS A 210 4.48 5.01 11.82
C CYS A 210 3.60 5.07 13.09
N VAL A 211 2.28 5.26 12.93
CA VAL A 211 1.31 5.17 14.03
C VAL A 211 1.29 3.77 14.65
N ALA A 212 1.34 2.70 13.85
CA ALA A 212 1.42 1.33 14.37
C ALA A 212 2.65 1.11 15.26
N LEU A 213 3.83 1.59 14.84
CA LEU A 213 5.05 1.56 15.65
C LEU A 213 4.92 2.39 16.94
N PHE A 214 4.25 3.55 16.87
CA PHE A 214 4.03 4.40 18.03
C PHE A 214 3.13 3.72 19.08
N LEU A 215 2.11 2.99 18.64
CA LEU A 215 1.19 2.27 19.51
C LEU A 215 1.78 0.95 20.05
N SER A 216 2.69 0.32 19.30
CA SER A 216 3.36 -0.92 19.73
C SER A 216 4.46 -0.67 20.75
N THR A 217 5.22 0.43 20.62
CA THR A 217 6.38 0.69 21.47
C THR A 217 6.03 1.26 22.85
N ARG A 218 6.77 0.78 23.87
CA ARG A 218 6.68 1.26 25.27
C ARG A 218 7.80 2.22 25.66
N LYS A 219 8.87 2.33 24.85
CA LYS A 219 10.04 3.15 25.18
C LYS A 219 9.72 4.64 24.95
N PRO A 220 9.79 5.52 25.96
CA PRO A 220 9.31 6.89 25.85
C PRO A 220 10.05 7.71 24.79
N TRP A 221 11.38 7.57 24.70
CA TRP A 221 12.17 8.28 23.68
C TRP A 221 11.82 7.85 22.24
N VAL A 222 11.51 6.56 22.03
CA VAL A 222 11.06 6.04 20.72
C VAL A 222 9.69 6.60 20.38
N ARG A 223 8.79 6.69 21.38
CA ARG A 223 7.46 7.30 21.19
C ARG A 223 7.57 8.77 20.81
N THR A 224 8.46 9.52 21.45
CA THR A 224 8.69 10.93 21.10
C THR A 224 9.22 11.09 19.67
N LEU A 225 10.18 10.25 19.27
CA LEU A 225 10.69 10.24 17.90
C LEU A 225 9.57 9.96 16.88
N LEU A 226 8.79 8.89 17.09
CA LEU A 226 7.69 8.52 16.20
C LEU A 226 6.59 9.59 16.17
N LEU A 227 6.28 10.22 17.31
CA LEU A 227 5.34 11.33 17.36
C LEU A 227 5.83 12.51 16.54
N ALA A 228 7.12 12.85 16.61
CA ALA A 228 7.71 13.90 15.79
C ALA A 228 7.62 13.56 14.29
N MET A 229 7.87 12.30 13.90
CA MET A 229 7.72 11.84 12.53
C MET A 229 6.26 11.92 12.05
N ILE A 230 5.29 11.47 12.87
CA ILE A 230 3.85 11.57 12.58
C ILE A 230 3.43 13.01 12.36
N VAL A 231 3.83 13.93 13.25
CA VAL A 231 3.50 15.36 13.15
C VAL A 231 4.12 15.96 11.88
N LEU A 232 5.37 15.62 11.60
CA LEU A 232 6.05 16.06 10.39
C LEU A 232 5.34 15.57 9.11
N ASP A 233 4.98 14.29 9.03
CA ASP A 233 4.24 13.72 7.90
C ASP A 233 2.88 14.41 7.71
N VAL A 234 2.15 14.66 8.80
CA VAL A 234 0.86 15.39 8.76
C VAL A 234 1.04 16.80 8.22
N ILE A 235 2.03 17.56 8.71
CA ILE A 235 2.33 18.91 8.22
C ILE A 235 2.71 18.85 6.74
N ALA A 236 3.60 17.93 6.35
CA ALA A 236 4.05 17.74 4.98
C ALA A 236 2.87 17.46 4.03
N VAL A 237 1.94 16.56 4.41
CA VAL A 237 0.72 16.30 3.64
C VAL A 237 -0.13 17.56 3.48
N VAL A 238 -0.30 18.36 4.53
CA VAL A 238 -1.05 19.62 4.47
C VAL A 238 -0.41 20.60 3.50
N VAL A 239 0.91 20.84 3.60
CA VAL A 239 1.59 21.82 2.73
C VAL A 239 1.71 21.39 1.27
N THR A 240 1.34 20.16 0.91
CA THR A 240 1.23 19.73 -0.49
C THR A 240 0.07 20.39 -1.25
N PHE A 241 -0.94 20.94 -0.54
CA PHE A 241 -2.21 21.40 -1.10
C PHE A 241 -2.91 20.35 -1.99
N SER A 242 -2.71 19.05 -1.69
CA SER A 242 -3.39 17.95 -2.38
C SER A 242 -4.77 17.68 -1.78
N ARG A 243 -5.82 17.80 -2.60
CA ARG A 243 -7.21 17.46 -2.21
C ARG A 243 -7.37 15.98 -1.85
N GLY A 244 -6.80 15.11 -2.69
CA GLY A 244 -6.77 13.67 -2.44
C GLY A 244 -5.94 13.34 -1.20
N GLY A 245 -4.80 14.02 -1.02
CA GLY A 245 -3.98 13.93 0.18
C GLY A 245 -4.74 14.29 1.46
N PHE A 246 -5.49 15.40 1.45
CA PHE A 246 -6.31 15.82 2.59
C PHE A 246 -7.42 14.82 2.93
N LEU A 247 -8.21 14.38 1.95
CA LEU A 247 -9.32 13.45 2.21
C LEU A 247 -8.81 12.11 2.74
N THR A 248 -7.66 11.66 2.24
CA THR A 248 -6.97 10.46 2.72
C THR A 248 -6.49 10.63 4.16
N LEU A 249 -5.81 11.75 4.47
CA LEU A 249 -5.38 12.09 5.83
C LEU A 249 -6.55 12.17 6.81
N ALA A 250 -7.64 12.83 6.42
CA ALA A 250 -8.86 12.92 7.21
C ALA A 250 -9.46 11.53 7.49
N THR A 251 -9.45 10.64 6.50
CA THR A 251 -9.89 9.24 6.66
C THR A 251 -9.03 8.51 7.69
N ILE A 252 -7.70 8.62 7.60
CA ILE A 252 -6.76 8.03 8.56
C ILE A 252 -7.03 8.53 9.98
N ILE A 253 -7.18 9.85 10.15
CA ILE A 253 -7.48 10.48 11.44
C ILE A 253 -8.79 9.96 12.01
N VAL A 254 -9.89 10.00 11.24
CA VAL A 254 -11.21 9.52 11.68
C VAL A 254 -11.17 8.05 12.09
N MET A 255 -10.48 7.21 11.32
CA MET A 255 -10.31 5.80 11.65
C MET A 255 -9.58 5.60 12.99
N TYR A 256 -8.45 6.29 13.21
CA TYR A 256 -7.70 6.15 14.45
C TYR A 256 -8.44 6.76 15.66
N LEU A 257 -9.18 7.86 15.48
CA LEU A 257 -10.04 8.40 16.54
C LEU A 257 -11.13 7.40 16.95
N GLY A 258 -11.76 6.75 15.97
CA GLY A 258 -12.74 5.68 16.23
C GLY A 258 -12.12 4.49 16.96
N LYS A 259 -10.96 4.01 16.50
CA LYS A 259 -10.24 2.86 17.09
C LYS A 259 -9.72 3.15 18.49
N LEU A 260 -9.21 4.36 18.73
CA LEU A 260 -8.65 4.74 20.03
C LEU A 260 -9.74 5.04 21.06
N ARG A 261 -10.89 5.60 20.65
CA ARG A 261 -12.01 5.89 21.57
C ARG A 261 -12.46 4.67 22.38
N THR A 262 -12.43 3.48 21.78
CA THR A 262 -12.88 2.24 22.43
C THR A 262 -11.79 1.52 23.22
N ARG A 263 -10.56 2.05 23.23
CA ARG A 263 -9.41 1.43 23.91
C ARG A 263 -9.15 2.11 25.26
N LEU A 264 -8.67 1.33 26.22
CA LEU A 264 -8.19 1.85 27.52
C LEU A 264 -7.08 2.90 27.37
N GLU A 265 -6.31 2.79 26.28
CA GLU A 265 -5.27 3.72 25.87
C GLU A 265 -5.83 5.00 25.22
N GLY A 266 -7.15 5.12 25.08
CA GLY A 266 -7.88 6.16 24.35
C GLY A 266 -8.13 7.48 25.08
N GLY A 267 -7.67 7.62 26.33
CA GLY A 267 -7.91 8.82 27.13
C GLY A 267 -7.41 10.11 26.48
N TRP A 268 -6.39 10.02 25.61
CA TRP A 268 -5.83 11.16 24.88
C TRP A 268 -6.40 11.34 23.46
N ALA A 269 -7.23 10.42 22.96
CA ALA A 269 -7.74 10.48 21.59
C ALA A 269 -8.62 11.70 21.34
N TRP A 270 -9.46 12.04 22.33
CA TRP A 270 -10.24 13.28 22.30
C TRP A 270 -9.35 14.52 22.37
N SER A 271 -8.30 14.50 23.19
CA SER A 271 -7.33 15.60 23.25
C SER A 271 -6.60 15.78 21.92
N ALA A 272 -6.18 14.70 21.26
CA ALA A 272 -5.56 14.75 19.94
C ALA A 272 -6.52 15.30 18.86
N PHE A 273 -7.80 14.93 18.91
CA PHE A 273 -8.82 15.49 18.02
C PHE A 273 -9.03 17.00 18.25
N VAL A 274 -9.13 17.42 19.51
CA VAL A 274 -9.29 18.84 19.87
C VAL A 274 -8.06 19.64 19.44
N VAL A 275 -6.85 19.09 19.61
CA VAL A 275 -5.62 19.72 19.12
C VAL A 275 -5.62 19.83 17.60
N ALA A 276 -6.05 18.79 16.87
CA ALA A 276 -6.15 18.85 15.41
C ALA A 276 -7.14 19.93 14.94
N LEU A 277 -8.29 20.08 15.61
CA LEU A 277 -9.24 21.16 15.34
C LEU A 277 -8.67 22.55 15.70
N ALA A 278 -7.94 22.66 16.81
CA ALA A 278 -7.30 23.90 17.23
C ALA A 278 -6.18 24.35 16.27
N CYS A 279 -5.62 23.43 15.48
CA CYS A 279 -4.64 23.73 14.44
C CYS A 279 -5.26 24.20 13.11
N LEU A 280 -6.60 24.17 12.93
CA LEU A 280 -7.24 24.65 11.68
C LEU A 280 -6.89 26.09 11.32
N PRO A 281 -6.79 27.06 12.26
CA PRO A 281 -6.36 28.43 11.94
C PRO A 281 -4.88 28.54 11.53
N LEU A 282 -4.06 27.51 11.79
CA LEU A 282 -2.65 27.47 11.40
C LEU A 282 -2.45 26.96 9.96
N LEU A 283 -3.54 26.57 9.28
CA LEU A 283 -3.48 26.12 7.90
C LEU A 283 -3.03 27.28 6.99
N PRO A 284 -2.23 27.00 5.94
CA PRO A 284 -1.79 28.00 4.97
C PRO A 284 -2.95 28.79 4.35
N SER A 285 -2.69 30.05 3.98
CA SER A 285 -3.67 30.87 3.26
C SER A 285 -4.08 30.20 1.94
N GLY A 286 -5.37 30.28 1.59
CA GLY A 286 -5.94 29.62 0.41
C GLY A 286 -6.13 28.10 0.55
N TYR A 287 -5.74 27.48 1.66
CA TYR A 287 -5.93 26.04 1.88
C TYR A 287 -7.42 25.68 2.00
N LEU A 288 -8.19 26.45 2.77
CA LEU A 288 -9.63 26.25 2.89
C LEU A 288 -10.36 26.49 1.56
N ASP A 289 -9.94 27.49 0.79
CA ASP A 289 -10.48 27.74 -0.55
C ASP A 289 -10.22 26.51 -1.45
N ARG A 290 -9.00 25.96 -1.40
CA ARG A 290 -8.64 24.74 -2.11
C ARG A 290 -9.50 23.54 -1.69
N LEU A 291 -9.78 23.38 -0.40
CA LEU A 291 -10.67 22.31 0.08
C LEU A 291 -12.12 22.51 -0.35
N SER A 292 -12.60 23.76 -0.43
CA SER A 292 -13.96 24.06 -0.90
C SER A 292 -14.21 23.54 -2.33
N THR A 293 -13.16 23.47 -3.17
CA THR A 293 -13.27 22.95 -4.54
C THR A 293 -13.57 21.45 -4.61
N ILE A 294 -13.45 20.71 -3.49
CA ILE A 294 -13.85 19.29 -3.41
C ILE A 294 -15.37 19.15 -3.53
N THR A 295 -16.13 20.06 -2.91
CA THR A 295 -17.60 20.03 -2.90
C THR A 295 -18.21 20.98 -3.92
N ASN A 296 -17.51 22.05 -4.28
CA ASN A 296 -17.92 22.99 -5.31
C ASN A 296 -16.86 23.03 -6.43
N ILE A 297 -17.02 22.19 -7.45
CA ILE A 297 -16.06 22.13 -8.57
C ILE A 297 -15.93 23.49 -9.26
N GLU A 298 -17.01 24.27 -9.37
CA GLU A 298 -17.02 25.57 -10.07
C GLU A 298 -16.15 26.64 -9.40
N SER A 299 -15.82 26.49 -8.11
CA SER A 299 -14.92 27.41 -7.41
C SER A 299 -13.43 27.15 -7.68
N ASP A 300 -13.08 26.11 -8.45
CA ASP A 300 -11.69 25.83 -8.81
C ASP A 300 -11.18 26.80 -9.90
N SER A 301 -10.47 27.84 -9.46
CA SER A 301 -9.85 28.85 -10.33
C SER A 301 -8.81 28.29 -11.31
N THR A 302 -8.31 27.08 -11.06
CA THR A 302 -7.34 26.42 -11.95
C THR A 302 -7.99 25.63 -13.08
N GLY A 303 -9.30 25.37 -13.01
CA GLY A 303 -10.01 24.48 -13.94
C GLY A 303 -9.72 22.98 -13.75
N SER A 304 -8.79 22.62 -12.86
CA SER A 304 -8.32 21.24 -12.71
C SER A 304 -9.42 20.26 -12.29
N SER A 305 -10.35 20.67 -11.43
CA SER A 305 -11.46 19.81 -11.01
C SER A 305 -12.45 19.53 -12.14
N GLN A 306 -12.75 20.56 -12.94
CA GLN A 306 -13.65 20.49 -14.09
C GLN A 306 -13.06 19.58 -15.15
N GLU A 307 -11.75 19.71 -15.43
CA GLU A 307 -11.03 18.82 -16.34
C GLU A 307 -11.11 17.38 -15.85
N ARG A 308 -10.74 17.10 -14.59
CA ARG A 308 -10.82 15.73 -14.04
C ARG A 308 -12.23 15.14 -14.08
N TRP A 309 -13.25 15.96 -13.88
CA TRP A 309 -14.64 15.51 -13.93
C TRP A 309 -15.07 15.14 -15.36
N ARG A 310 -14.78 16.00 -16.34
CA ARG A 310 -14.97 15.68 -17.77
C ARG A 310 -14.18 14.44 -18.15
N ASP A 311 -13.00 14.30 -17.56
CA ASP A 311 -12.12 13.21 -17.85
C ASP A 311 -12.71 11.87 -17.42
N MET A 312 -13.19 11.80 -16.19
CA MET A 312 -13.87 10.64 -15.64
C MET A 312 -15.12 10.26 -16.45
N GLN A 313 -15.89 11.24 -16.94
CA GLN A 313 -17.04 10.99 -17.81
C GLN A 313 -16.64 10.37 -19.15
N ALA A 314 -15.65 10.96 -19.83
CA ALA A 314 -15.12 10.41 -21.08
C ALA A 314 -14.59 8.98 -20.89
N THR A 315 -13.86 8.73 -19.80
CA THR A 315 -13.40 7.38 -19.46
C THR A 315 -14.56 6.42 -19.22
N ALA A 316 -15.60 6.84 -18.49
CA ALA A 316 -16.77 6.00 -18.26
C ALA A 316 -17.47 5.63 -19.57
N ASN A 317 -17.55 6.56 -20.53
CA ASN A 317 -18.08 6.27 -21.86
C ASN A 317 -17.24 5.22 -22.60
N LEU A 318 -15.90 5.33 -22.56
CA LEU A 318 -15.01 4.33 -23.15
C LEU A 318 -15.15 2.95 -22.50
N VAL A 319 -15.34 2.89 -21.18
CA VAL A 319 -15.62 1.64 -20.45
C VAL A 319 -16.92 1.02 -20.95
N VAL A 320 -17.98 1.80 -21.15
CA VAL A 320 -19.27 1.31 -21.66
C VAL A 320 -19.13 0.79 -23.09
N GLN A 321 -18.29 1.41 -23.92
CA GLN A 321 -18.03 0.96 -25.29
C GLN A 321 -17.18 -0.32 -25.35
N ASN A 322 -16.25 -0.51 -24.39
CA ASN A 322 -15.31 -1.65 -24.35
C ASN A 322 -15.33 -2.39 -23.00
N PRO A 323 -16.49 -2.93 -22.55
CA PRO A 323 -16.68 -3.34 -21.16
C PRO A 323 -15.96 -4.62 -20.76
N ILE A 324 -15.60 -5.48 -21.72
CA ILE A 324 -14.97 -6.78 -21.44
C ILE A 324 -13.46 -6.63 -21.45
N VAL A 325 -12.90 -6.21 -22.58
CA VAL A 325 -11.45 -6.22 -22.85
C VAL A 325 -10.80 -4.89 -22.46
N GLY A 326 -11.56 -3.80 -22.45
CA GLY A 326 -11.01 -2.45 -22.36
C GLY A 326 -10.24 -2.05 -23.62
N VAL A 327 -9.49 -0.96 -23.51
CA VAL A 327 -8.63 -0.40 -24.58
C VAL A 327 -7.20 -0.99 -24.56
N GLY A 328 -6.93 -1.85 -23.58
CA GLY A 328 -5.65 -2.48 -23.30
C GLY A 328 -4.82 -1.75 -22.25
N VAL A 329 -4.05 -2.55 -21.49
CA VAL A 329 -3.17 -2.08 -20.42
C VAL A 329 -2.21 -0.98 -20.87
N GLY A 330 -2.12 0.08 -20.09
CA GLY A 330 -1.31 1.27 -20.34
C GLY A 330 -1.79 2.20 -21.44
N MET A 331 -2.94 1.93 -22.09
CA MET A 331 -3.43 2.70 -23.24
C MET A 331 -4.47 3.77 -22.88
N ASN A 332 -4.76 4.00 -21.60
CA ASN A 332 -5.77 4.98 -21.17
C ASN A 332 -5.53 6.41 -21.73
N ILE A 333 -4.29 6.90 -21.71
CA ILE A 333 -3.91 8.22 -22.23
C ILE A 333 -4.18 8.29 -23.73
N LEU A 334 -3.80 7.23 -24.47
CA LEU A 334 -4.01 7.18 -25.92
C LEU A 334 -5.50 7.23 -26.25
N ALA A 335 -6.30 6.40 -25.58
CA ALA A 335 -7.75 6.36 -25.79
C ALA A 335 -8.44 7.69 -25.45
N LEU A 336 -8.01 8.36 -24.37
CA LEU A 336 -8.56 9.66 -23.99
C LEU A 336 -8.11 10.80 -24.90
N ASN A 337 -6.89 10.74 -25.43
CA ASN A 337 -6.39 11.73 -26.37
C ASN A 337 -7.19 11.74 -27.68
N GLU A 338 -7.64 10.58 -28.14
CA GLU A 338 -8.49 10.43 -29.33
C GLU A 338 -9.88 11.05 -29.11
N GLU A 339 -10.42 10.96 -27.88
CA GLU A 339 -11.74 11.51 -27.53
C GLU A 339 -11.72 13.04 -27.31
N ARG A 340 -10.61 13.60 -26.81
CA ARG A 340 -10.55 15.00 -26.31
C ARG A 340 -9.72 15.96 -27.16
N GLY A 341 -8.97 15.46 -28.15
CA GLY A 341 -8.01 16.25 -28.92
C GLY A 341 -6.70 16.49 -28.15
N HIS A 342 -5.74 15.58 -28.31
CA HIS A 342 -4.31 15.69 -27.95
C HIS A 342 -3.94 16.48 -26.67
N TYR A 343 -4.34 15.98 -25.49
CA TYR A 343 -3.82 16.41 -24.18
C TYR A 343 -3.44 15.20 -23.33
N SER A 344 -2.14 14.90 -23.22
CA SER A 344 -1.61 13.69 -22.57
C SER A 344 -1.76 13.68 -21.05
N VAL A 345 -2.99 13.53 -20.55
CA VAL A 345 -3.29 13.43 -19.12
C VAL A 345 -3.99 12.09 -18.83
N PRO A 346 -3.49 11.27 -17.90
CA PRO A 346 -4.13 10.00 -17.55
C PRO A 346 -5.41 10.19 -16.73
N VAL A 347 -6.21 9.12 -16.65
CA VAL A 347 -7.41 9.08 -15.80
C VAL A 347 -7.01 9.17 -14.34
N HIS A 348 -7.39 10.25 -13.65
CA HIS A 348 -7.08 10.44 -12.23
C HIS A 348 -8.03 9.63 -11.31
N ASN A 349 -8.21 8.34 -11.61
CA ASN A 349 -9.00 7.40 -10.83
C ASN A 349 -8.57 5.96 -11.17
N VAL A 350 -7.93 5.28 -10.22
CA VAL A 350 -7.40 3.91 -10.38
C VAL A 350 -8.49 2.90 -10.77
N TYR A 351 -9.71 3.06 -10.25
CA TYR A 351 -10.81 2.14 -10.57
C TYR A 351 -11.25 2.28 -12.02
N LEU A 352 -11.40 3.51 -12.49
CA LEU A 352 -11.70 3.78 -13.90
C LEU A 352 -10.51 3.44 -14.80
N GLU A 353 -9.28 3.58 -14.32
CA GLU A 353 -8.06 3.17 -15.03
C GLU A 353 -8.05 1.65 -15.28
N TYR A 354 -8.29 0.81 -14.26
CA TYR A 354 -8.46 -0.63 -14.47
C TYR A 354 -9.65 -0.95 -15.39
N ALA A 355 -10.77 -0.27 -15.19
CA ALA A 355 -11.98 -0.53 -15.98
C ALA A 355 -11.80 -0.19 -17.46
N VAL A 356 -11.15 0.93 -17.78
CA VAL A 356 -10.97 1.35 -19.17
C VAL A 356 -9.91 0.52 -19.86
N GLU A 357 -8.85 0.14 -19.17
CA GLU A 357 -7.73 -0.57 -19.79
C GLU A 357 -7.92 -2.08 -19.86
N LEU A 358 -8.53 -2.70 -18.85
CA LEU A 358 -8.69 -4.15 -18.74
C LEU A 358 -10.16 -4.59 -18.67
N GLY A 359 -11.09 -3.66 -18.90
CA GLY A 359 -12.53 -3.90 -18.78
C GLY A 359 -13.00 -4.13 -17.35
N ILE A 360 -14.29 -4.43 -17.21
CA ILE A 360 -14.95 -4.72 -15.93
C ILE A 360 -14.29 -5.93 -15.25
N LEU A 361 -13.84 -6.93 -16.02
CA LEU A 361 -13.16 -8.10 -15.45
C LEU A 361 -11.84 -7.72 -14.77
N GLY A 362 -11.03 -6.86 -15.39
CA GLY A 362 -9.80 -6.34 -14.78
C GLY A 362 -10.07 -5.56 -13.49
N LEU A 363 -11.09 -4.69 -13.51
CA LEU A 363 -11.54 -3.97 -12.31
C LEU A 363 -11.98 -4.93 -11.19
N VAL A 364 -12.79 -5.95 -11.52
CA VAL A 364 -13.26 -6.93 -10.53
C VAL A 364 -12.10 -7.70 -9.92
N LEU A 365 -11.12 -8.14 -10.72
CA LEU A 365 -9.93 -8.82 -10.22
C LEU A 365 -9.09 -7.92 -9.30
N PHE A 366 -8.92 -6.65 -9.65
CA PHE A 366 -8.26 -5.68 -8.78
C PHE A 366 -9.01 -5.47 -7.45
N LEU A 367 -10.34 -5.31 -7.49
CA LEU A 367 -11.17 -5.17 -6.29
C LEU A 367 -11.13 -6.44 -5.41
N MET A 368 -11.09 -7.62 -6.02
CA MET A 368 -10.91 -8.88 -5.32
C MET A 368 -9.54 -8.96 -4.63
N LEU A 369 -8.48 -8.46 -5.26
CA LEU A 369 -7.15 -8.39 -4.67
C LEU A 369 -7.14 -7.44 -3.47
N LEU A 370 -7.64 -6.21 -3.63
CA LEU A 370 -7.78 -5.24 -2.54
C LEU A 370 -8.59 -5.83 -1.37
N ALA A 371 -9.74 -6.44 -1.65
CA ALA A 371 -10.57 -7.09 -0.64
C ALA A 371 -9.87 -8.29 0.04
N GLY A 372 -9.05 -9.04 -0.70
CA GLY A 372 -8.22 -10.12 -0.16
C GLY A 372 -7.20 -9.60 0.86
N CYS A 373 -6.44 -8.58 0.48
CA CYS A 373 -5.48 -7.91 1.37
C CYS A 373 -6.16 -7.34 2.63
N MET A 374 -7.33 -6.72 2.48
CA MET A 374 -8.14 -6.25 3.61
C MET A 374 -8.57 -7.40 4.55
N LYS A 375 -9.04 -8.52 3.99
CA LYS A 375 -9.42 -9.69 4.79
C LYS A 375 -8.23 -10.32 5.51
N SER A 376 -7.08 -10.40 4.86
CA SER A 376 -5.85 -10.92 5.46
C SER A 376 -5.41 -10.09 6.66
N THR A 377 -5.36 -8.76 6.54
CA THR A 377 -5.03 -7.87 7.67
C THR A 377 -6.08 -7.92 8.80
N MET A 378 -7.37 -7.93 8.47
CA MET A 378 -8.46 -8.04 9.45
C MET A 378 -8.40 -9.36 10.23
N SER A 379 -8.12 -10.47 9.55
CA SER A 379 -7.99 -11.79 10.18
C SER A 379 -6.84 -11.82 11.18
N VAL A 380 -5.66 -11.31 10.79
CA VAL A 380 -4.50 -11.24 11.69
C VAL A 380 -4.78 -10.32 12.88
N GLN A 381 -5.38 -9.16 12.65
CA GLN A 381 -5.74 -8.23 13.73
C GLN A 381 -6.72 -8.87 14.72
N ALA A 382 -7.77 -9.55 14.24
CA ALA A 382 -8.74 -10.21 15.10
C ALA A 382 -8.10 -11.35 15.92
N ARG A 383 -7.21 -12.13 15.31
CA ARG A 383 -6.55 -13.28 15.96
C ARG A 383 -5.40 -12.91 16.90
N SER A 384 -4.84 -11.71 16.75
CA SER A 384 -3.79 -11.16 17.64
C SER A 384 -4.38 -10.29 18.75
N ALA A 385 -5.67 -9.94 18.68
CA ALA A 385 -6.34 -9.11 19.66
C ALA A 385 -6.30 -9.75 21.06
N GLY A 386 -5.88 -8.97 22.06
CA GLY A 386 -5.85 -9.41 23.46
C GLY A 386 -4.68 -10.33 23.84
N VAL A 387 -3.82 -10.73 22.90
CA VAL A 387 -2.64 -11.57 23.16
C VAL A 387 -1.41 -10.67 23.35
N PRO A 388 -0.84 -10.55 24.57
CA PRO A 388 0.25 -9.61 24.83
C PRO A 388 1.50 -9.83 23.97
N ALA A 389 1.83 -11.10 23.67
CA ALA A 389 2.96 -11.48 22.83
C ALA A 389 2.80 -11.02 21.37
N LEU A 390 1.55 -10.98 20.86
CA LEU A 390 1.24 -10.59 19.47
C LEU A 390 0.84 -9.10 19.36
N ARG A 391 1.06 -8.32 20.42
CA ARG A 391 0.65 -6.90 20.46
C ARG A 391 1.26 -6.08 19.33
N GLU A 392 2.54 -6.27 19.01
CA GLU A 392 3.18 -5.54 17.91
C GLU A 392 2.56 -5.91 16.56
N LEU A 393 2.35 -7.20 16.33
CA LEU A 393 1.74 -7.72 15.12
C LEU A 393 0.30 -7.21 14.94
N PHE A 394 -0.46 -7.08 16.03
CA PHE A 394 -1.80 -6.48 16.03
C PHE A 394 -1.77 -5.05 15.47
N TYR A 395 -0.87 -4.20 15.97
CA TYR A 395 -0.78 -2.81 15.51
C TYR A 395 -0.20 -2.72 14.09
N LEU A 396 0.75 -3.57 13.71
CA LEU A 396 1.27 -3.59 12.34
C LEU A 396 0.18 -4.01 11.34
N ALA A 397 -0.61 -5.04 11.65
CA ALA A 397 -1.76 -5.44 10.84
C ALA A 397 -2.79 -4.29 10.72
N GLU A 398 -3.05 -3.58 11.81
CA GLU A 398 -3.91 -2.40 11.84
C GLU A 398 -3.39 -1.24 10.98
N GLY A 399 -2.08 -0.98 11.04
CA GLY A 399 -1.40 0.04 10.23
C GLY A 399 -1.53 -0.28 8.74
N ILE A 400 -1.16 -1.50 8.34
CA ILE A 400 -1.25 -1.96 6.94
C ILE A 400 -2.70 -1.90 6.44
N GLN A 401 -3.67 -2.35 7.25
CA GLN A 401 -5.09 -2.23 6.91
C GLN A 401 -5.51 -0.77 6.68
N THR A 402 -5.05 0.13 7.55
CA THR A 402 -5.37 1.56 7.44
C THR A 402 -4.69 2.19 6.23
N SER A 403 -3.47 1.78 5.87
CA SER A 403 -2.80 2.17 4.62
C SER A 403 -3.53 1.66 3.37
N LEU A 404 -4.11 0.45 3.41
CA LEU A 404 -4.94 -0.06 2.30
C LEU A 404 -6.24 0.73 2.14
N ILE A 405 -6.89 1.12 3.24
CA ILE A 405 -8.07 2.01 3.20
C ILE A 405 -7.68 3.40 2.70
N ALA A 406 -6.55 3.93 3.17
CA ALA A 406 -5.99 5.19 2.68
C ALA A 406 -5.77 5.14 1.17
N PHE A 407 -5.17 4.05 0.65
CA PHE A 407 -5.04 3.84 -0.79
C PHE A 407 -6.40 3.78 -1.49
N ALA A 408 -7.38 3.06 -0.94
CA ALA A 408 -8.72 2.94 -1.56
C ALA A 408 -9.43 4.31 -1.70
N VAL A 409 -9.25 5.21 -0.73
CA VAL A 409 -9.77 6.59 -0.83
C VAL A 409 -8.95 7.39 -1.85
N ALA A 410 -7.62 7.35 -1.76
CA ALA A 410 -6.74 8.08 -2.66
C ALA A 410 -6.87 7.61 -4.12
N ALA A 411 -7.20 6.33 -4.35
CA ALA A 411 -7.42 5.73 -5.65
C ALA A 411 -8.49 6.45 -6.49
N LEU A 412 -9.43 7.18 -5.85
CA LEU A 412 -10.42 8.00 -6.54
C LEU A 412 -9.84 9.26 -7.21
N PHE A 413 -8.60 9.63 -6.87
CA PHE A 413 -7.98 10.90 -7.26
C PHE A 413 -6.63 10.76 -7.98
N HIS A 414 -6.15 9.53 -8.19
CA HIS A 414 -4.80 9.27 -8.69
C HIS A 414 -4.78 8.30 -9.89
N PRO A 415 -3.89 8.53 -10.88
CA PRO A 415 -3.64 7.64 -12.03
C PRO A 415 -2.48 6.66 -11.76
N VAL A 416 -2.58 5.85 -10.70
CA VAL A 416 -1.45 5.05 -10.18
C VAL A 416 -1.73 3.54 -10.13
N ALA A 417 -2.66 3.03 -10.95
CA ALA A 417 -3.17 1.66 -10.86
C ALA A 417 -2.09 0.57 -10.82
N TYR A 418 -1.01 0.74 -11.58
CA TYR A 418 0.05 -0.26 -11.78
C TYR A 418 1.37 0.09 -11.10
N HIS A 419 1.38 1.12 -10.25
CA HIS A 419 2.57 1.62 -9.56
C HIS A 419 2.76 0.97 -8.18
N PHE A 420 3.94 1.15 -7.59
CA PHE A 420 4.33 0.51 -6.34
C PHE A 420 3.42 0.81 -5.14
N TYR A 421 2.70 1.94 -5.10
CA TYR A 421 1.90 2.38 -3.95
C TYR A 421 0.98 1.29 -3.36
N PHE A 422 0.05 0.77 -4.18
CA PHE A 422 -0.86 -0.29 -3.74
C PHE A 422 -0.13 -1.61 -3.52
N TYR A 423 0.68 -2.00 -4.50
CA TYR A 423 1.31 -3.33 -4.55
C TYR A 423 2.33 -3.54 -3.42
N TYR A 424 2.95 -2.48 -2.91
CA TYR A 424 3.78 -2.56 -1.71
C TYR A 424 2.94 -2.88 -0.47
N MET A 425 1.83 -2.15 -0.26
CA MET A 425 0.91 -2.38 0.87
C MET A 425 0.18 -3.72 0.76
N ALA A 426 -0.17 -4.15 -0.45
CA ALA A 426 -0.73 -5.48 -0.72
C ALA A 426 0.27 -6.59 -0.38
N GLY A 427 1.56 -6.40 -0.72
CA GLY A 427 2.64 -7.30 -0.32
C GLY A 427 2.75 -7.40 1.20
N LEU A 428 2.70 -6.26 1.90
CA LEU A 428 2.72 -6.22 3.36
C LEU A 428 1.50 -6.89 4.01
N ALA A 429 0.33 -6.82 3.37
CA ALA A 429 -0.87 -7.49 3.84
C ALA A 429 -0.77 -9.02 3.79
N ILE A 430 0.00 -9.57 2.84
CA ILE A 430 0.30 -11.00 2.78
C ILE A 430 1.41 -11.33 3.78
N ALA A 431 2.46 -10.50 3.84
CA ALA A 431 3.59 -10.62 4.76
C ALA A 431 3.14 -10.70 6.23
N VAL A 432 2.19 -9.86 6.66
CA VAL A 432 1.69 -9.87 8.03
C VAL A 432 0.96 -11.16 8.39
N ARG A 433 0.32 -11.82 7.40
CA ARG A 433 -0.29 -13.14 7.61
C ARG A 433 0.76 -14.22 7.76
N ALA A 434 1.80 -14.20 6.92
CA ALA A 434 2.93 -15.13 7.04
C ALA A 434 3.64 -14.95 8.39
N ALA A 435 3.90 -13.70 8.81
CA ALA A 435 4.48 -13.40 10.12
C ALA A 435 3.60 -13.92 11.27
N TYR A 436 2.28 -13.77 11.19
CA TYR A 436 1.35 -14.34 12.17
C TYR A 436 1.48 -15.88 12.27
N GLU A 437 1.51 -16.57 11.13
CA GLU A 437 1.62 -18.03 11.08
C GLU A 437 2.94 -18.49 11.76
N THR A 438 4.05 -17.81 11.49
CA THR A 438 5.35 -18.05 12.14
C THR A 438 5.31 -17.82 13.66
N GLU A 439 4.84 -16.65 14.11
CA GLU A 439 4.79 -16.31 15.54
C GLU A 439 3.84 -17.23 16.33
N SER A 440 2.70 -17.58 15.73
CA SER A 440 1.73 -18.48 16.37
C SER A 440 2.27 -19.90 16.53
N SER A 441 3.10 -20.36 15.59
CA SER A 441 3.75 -21.67 15.66
C SER A 441 4.82 -21.70 16.77
N ASN A 442 5.64 -20.64 16.86
CA ASN A 442 6.65 -20.52 17.91
C ASN A 442 6.02 -20.48 19.32
N ALA A 443 4.95 -19.70 19.49
CA ALA A 443 4.23 -19.62 20.76
C ALA A 443 3.60 -20.96 21.19
N ALA A 444 3.26 -21.84 20.26
CA ALA A 444 2.76 -23.18 20.55
C ALA A 444 3.87 -24.18 20.93
N LEU A 445 5.09 -23.97 20.46
CA LEU A 445 6.25 -24.78 20.84
C LEU A 445 6.70 -24.47 22.27
N ASP A 446 6.76 -23.19 22.64
CA ASP A 446 7.14 -22.74 23.99
C ASP A 446 6.19 -23.24 25.10
N GLN A 447 4.92 -23.52 24.76
CA GLN A 447 3.93 -24.06 25.72
C GLN A 447 4.06 -25.58 25.92
N ASN A 448 4.79 -26.28 25.06
CA ASN A 448 4.95 -27.74 25.11
C ASN A 448 6.31 -28.18 25.70
N GLU A 449 7.21 -27.26 26.06
CA GLU A 449 8.41 -27.61 26.82
C GLU A 449 8.05 -27.90 28.29
N PRO A 450 8.38 -29.09 28.84
CA PRO A 450 8.11 -29.39 30.23
C PRO A 450 8.90 -28.42 31.12
N SER A 451 8.21 -27.77 32.05
CA SER A 451 8.84 -26.93 33.07
C SER A 451 9.87 -27.76 33.85
N PRO A 452 11.08 -27.22 34.12
CA PRO A 452 12.14 -27.95 34.82
C PRO A 452 11.76 -28.36 36.24
#